data_AF-A0A7C8DXD9-F1
#
_entry.id   AF-A0A7C8DXD9-F1
#
_cell.length_a   1.000
_cell.length_b   1.000
_cell.length_c   1.000
_cell.angle_alpha   90.00
_cell.angle_beta   90.00
_cell.angle_gamma   90.00
#
_symmetry.space_group_name_H-M   'P 1'
#
loop_
_entity.id
_entity.type
_entity.pdbx_description
1 polymer ?
#
loop_
_entity_poly.entity_id
_entity_poly.type
_entity_poly.pdbx_seq_one_letter_code
_entity_poly.pdbx_strand_id
1 'polypeptide(L)' 'MPFASLDLPKNKHQAFDWGVFDGCSDALNIANVALASEQLFIVICSDTQSALRLEREIPFFLTTELPLIYFPDWE' A
#
# COMPACT_ATOMS: atom_id res chain seq x y z
N MET A 1 0.90 1.14 19.32
CA MET A 1 -0.19 2.03 18.88
C MET A 1 -1.12 1.18 18.03
N PRO A 2 -2.45 1.23 18.21
CA PRO A 2 -3.35 0.41 17.39
C PRO A 2 -3.30 0.97 15.96
N PHE A 3 -3.02 0.10 14.99
CA PHE A 3 -2.99 0.44 13.57
C PHE A 3 -4.37 1.00 13.21
N ALA A 4 -4.42 2.27 12.82
CA ALA A 4 -5.67 2.92 12.47
C ALA A 4 -6.28 2.19 11.28
N SER A 5 -7.56 1.83 11.38
CA SER A 5 -8.37 1.45 10.23
C SER A 5 -8.35 2.63 9.24
N LEU A 6 -7.53 2.52 8.19
CA LEU A 6 -7.40 3.58 7.21
C LEU A 6 -8.65 3.62 6.36
N ASP A 7 -9.29 4.78 6.36
CA ASP A 7 -10.47 5.00 5.54
C ASP A 7 -10.07 5.07 4.06
N LEU A 8 -10.77 4.28 3.25
CA LEU A 8 -10.66 4.33 1.81
C LEU A 8 -11.64 5.35 1.23
N PRO A 9 -11.25 6.07 0.17
CA PRO A 9 -12.16 6.95 -0.55
C PRO A 9 -13.32 6.13 -1.12
N LYS A 10 -14.55 6.49 -0.77
CA LYS A 10 -15.76 5.84 -1.28
C LYS A 10 -16.22 6.48 -2.59
N ASN A 11 -15.76 7.70 -2.86
CA ASN A 11 -16.21 8.55 -3.96
C ASN A 11 -15.00 9.19 -4.65
N LYS A 12 -15.13 9.52 -5.94
CA LYS A 12 -14.06 10.17 -6.74
C LYS A 12 -13.60 11.56 -6.25
N HIS A 13 -14.37 12.18 -5.35
CA HIS A 13 -14.06 13.51 -4.80
C HIS A 13 -13.39 13.47 -3.43
N GLN A 14 -13.14 12.27 -2.90
CA GLN A 14 -12.50 12.09 -1.60
C GLN A 14 -11.04 11.73 -1.78
N ALA A 15 -10.18 12.46 -1.09
CA ALA A 15 -8.77 12.14 -0.90
C ALA A 15 -8.50 12.10 0.60
N PHE A 16 -7.78 11.09 1.05
CA PHE A 16 -7.36 10.97 2.45
C PHE A 16 -5.84 11.06 2.51
N ASP A 17 -5.36 11.90 3.43
CA ASP A 17 -3.96 11.89 3.83
C ASP A 17 -3.82 10.94 5.03
N TRP A 18 -3.02 9.90 4.85
CA TRP A 18 -2.77 8.91 5.89
C TRP A 18 -1.70 9.35 6.90
N GLY A 19 -1.14 10.55 6.71
CA GLY A 19 -0.15 11.15 7.59
C GLY A 19 1.26 10.61 7.34
N VAL A 20 2.10 10.76 8.35
CA VAL A 20 3.51 10.34 8.27
C VAL A 20 3.65 8.90 8.71
N PHE A 21 4.29 8.11 7.86
CA PHE A 21 4.72 6.75 8.17
C PHE A 21 6.19 6.75 8.57
N ASP A 22 6.53 5.97 9.59
CA ASP A 22 7.91 5.71 10.00
C ASP A 22 8.24 4.21 9.87
N GLY A 23 9.49 3.90 9.54
CA GLY A 23 9.93 2.54 9.21
C GLY A 23 9.10 1.90 8.10
N CYS A 24 8.67 0.64 8.31
CA CYS A 24 7.86 -0.14 7.37
C CYS A 24 6.34 0.01 7.61
N SER A 25 5.91 1.07 8.30
CA SER A 25 4.48 1.24 8.62
C SER A 25 3.62 1.52 7.38
N ASP A 26 4.19 2.06 6.32
CA ASP A 26 3.53 2.23 5.02
C ASP A 26 3.18 0.86 4.39
N ALA A 27 4.14 -0.05 4.26
CA ALA A 27 3.94 -1.39 3.70
C ALA A 27 2.89 -2.19 4.49
N LEU A 28 2.95 -2.13 5.82
CA LEU A 28 1.97 -2.78 6.69
C LEU A 28 0.55 -2.22 6.49
N ASN A 29 0.42 -0.91 6.40
CA ASN A 29 -0.89 -0.28 6.20
C ASN A 29 -1.47 -0.55 4.81
N ILE A 30 -0.63 -0.54 3.77
CA ILE A 30 -1.03 -0.95 2.41
C ILE A 30 -1.52 -2.41 2.42
N ALA A 31 -0.77 -3.32 3.05
CA ALA A 31 -1.15 -4.72 3.18
C ALA A 31 -2.49 -4.90 3.90
N ASN A 32 -2.68 -4.23 5.04
CA ASN A 32 -3.92 -4.29 5.81
C ASN A 32 -5.13 -3.81 5.00
N VAL A 33 -4.97 -2.72 4.26
CA VAL A 33 -6.04 -2.16 3.42
C VAL A 33 -6.34 -3.05 2.22
N ALA A 34 -5.32 -3.65 1.60
CA ALA A 34 -5.48 -4.62 0.53
C ALA A 34 -6.19 -5.91 1.00
N LEU A 35 -5.93 -6.35 2.23
CA LEU A 35 -6.63 -7.50 2.82
C LEU A 35 -8.08 -7.18 3.23
N ALA A 36 -8.35 -5.94 3.62
CA ALA A 36 -9.67 -5.51 4.07
C ALA A 36 -10.64 -5.13 2.92
N SER A 37 -10.15 -5.02 1.68
CA SER A 37 -10.93 -4.55 0.54
C SER A 37 -10.67 -5.37 -0.72
N GLU A 38 -11.73 -5.79 -1.41
CA GLU A 38 -11.67 -6.49 -2.70
C GLU A 38 -11.54 -5.52 -3.89
N GLN A 39 -10.72 -4.47 -3.74
CA GLN A 39 -10.53 -3.44 -4.75
C GLN A 39 -9.12 -3.51 -5.36
N LEU A 40 -8.99 -3.04 -6.61
CA LEU A 40 -7.69 -2.85 -7.23
C LEU A 40 -7.01 -1.61 -6.63
N PHE A 41 -5.80 -1.79 -6.11
CA PHE A 41 -4.94 -0.71 -5.63
C PHE A 41 -3.83 -0.42 -6.63
N ILE A 42 -3.55 0.86 -6.83
CA ILE A 42 -2.39 1.34 -7.58
C ILE A 42 -1.58 2.20 -6.61
N VAL A 43 -0.37 1.76 -6.29
CA VAL A 43 0.55 2.49 -5.41
C VAL A 43 1.55 3.25 -6.29
N ILE A 44 1.54 4.57 -6.20
CA ILE A 44 2.47 5.44 -6.92
C ILE A 44 3.58 5.83 -5.95
N CYS A 45 4.81 5.51 -6.30
CA CYS A 45 6.00 5.84 -5.50
C CYS A 45 6.72 7.05 -6.08
N SER A 46 7.45 7.79 -5.25
CA SER A 46 8.30 8.90 -5.68
C SER A 46 9.44 8.48 -6.59
N ASP A 47 9.89 7.24 -6.45
CA ASP A 47 11.06 6.70 -7.10
C ASP A 47 11.00 5.15 -7.17
N THR A 48 11.84 4.59 -8.04
CA THR A 48 11.96 3.16 -8.29
C THR A 48 12.40 2.38 -7.05
N GLN A 49 13.26 2.95 -6.20
CA GLN A 49 13.78 2.27 -5.02
C GLN A 49 12.67 2.06 -3.98
N SER A 50 11.81 3.05 -3.78
CA SER A 50 10.62 2.99 -2.94
C SER A 50 9.63 1.93 -3.44
N ALA A 51 9.39 1.86 -4.75
CA ALA A 51 8.52 0.84 -5.34
C ALA A 51 9.08 -0.58 -5.13
N LEU A 52 10.38 -0.79 -5.38
CA LEU A 52 11.04 -2.07 -5.14
C LEU A 52 11.08 -2.45 -3.65
N ARG A 53 11.16 -1.47 -2.74
CA ARG A 53 11.07 -1.73 -1.29
C ARG A 53 9.68 -2.29 -0.94
N LEU A 54 8.63 -1.60 -1.36
CA LEU A 54 7.25 -2.00 -1.08
C LEU A 54 6.92 -3.38 -1.67
N GLU A 55 7.42 -3.68 -2.87
CA GLU A 55 7.28 -4.99 -3.52
C GLU A 55 7.80 -6.14 -2.65
N ARG A 56 8.91 -5.92 -1.93
CA ARG A 56 9.48 -6.92 -1.01
C ARG A 56 8.83 -6.93 0.36
N GLU A 57 8.43 -5.77 0.86
CA GLU A 57 7.93 -5.61 2.24
C GLU A 57 6.45 -5.96 2.38
N ILE A 58 5.59 -5.61 1.41
CA ILE A 58 4.15 -5.88 1.48
C ILE A 58 3.86 -7.38 1.66
N PRO A 59 4.46 -8.31 0.87
CA PRO A 59 4.19 -9.74 1.00
C PRO A 59 4.48 -10.31 2.39
N PHE A 60 5.41 -9.70 3.15
CA PHE A 60 5.71 -10.12 4.51
C PHE A 60 4.53 -9.94 5.47
N PHE A 61 3.69 -8.94 5.24
CA PHE A 61 2.52 -8.64 6.09
C PHE A 61 1.22 -9.28 5.59
N LEU A 62 1.22 -9.85 4.38
CA LEU A 62 0.04 -10.48 3.82
C LEU A 62 -0.24 -11.83 4.50
N THR A 63 -1.45 -11.99 5.05
CA THR A 63 -1.91 -13.28 5.60
C THR A 63 -2.50 -14.20 4.53
N THR A 64 -2.75 -13.66 3.33
CA THR A 64 -3.28 -14.39 2.17
C THR A 64 -2.53 -13.95 0.92
N GLU A 65 -2.39 -14.84 -0.06
CA GLU A 65 -1.72 -14.52 -1.32
C GLU A 65 -2.57 -13.53 -2.14
N LEU A 66 -2.11 -12.28 -2.25
CA LEU A 66 -2.69 -11.25 -3.11
C LEU A 66 -1.75 -11.00 -4.30
N PRO A 67 -2.28 -10.85 -5.53
CA PRO A 67 -1.46 -10.48 -6.68
C PRO A 67 -0.79 -9.11 -6.45
N LEU A 68 0.53 -9.11 -6.29
CA LEU A 68 1.34 -7.91 -6.22
C LEU A 68 2.21 -7.84 -7.48
N ILE A 69 2.02 -6.77 -8.26
CA ILE A 69 2.70 -6.59 -9.53
C ILE A 69 3.51 -5.30 -9.44
N TYR A 70 4.82 -5.41 -9.55
CA TYR A 70 5.68 -4.27 -9.80
C TYR A 70 5.60 -3.88 -11.28
N PHE A 71 5.29 -2.62 -11.54
CA PHE A 71 5.29 -2.07 -12.89
C PHE A 71 6.67 -1.47 -13.16
N PRO A 72 7.51 -2.13 -14.01
CA PRO A 72 8.86 -1.65 -14.26
C PRO A 72 8.81 -0.32 -15.01
N ASP A 73 9.75 0.56 -14.69
CA ASP A 73 10.01 1.71 -15.53
C ASP A 73 10.50 1.18 -16.89
N TRP A 74 10.03 1.77 -17.99
CA TRP A 74 10.77 1.61 -19.23
C TRP A 74 12.05 2.40 -18.97
N GLU A 75 13.23 1.78 -19.10
CA GLU A 75 14.49 2.53 -19.28
C GLU A 75 14.81 2.62 -20.77
#